data_AF-A0A357T1L2-F1
#
_entry.id   AF-A0A357T1L2-F1
#
_cell.length_a   1.000
_cell.length_b   1.000
_cell.length_c   1.000
_cell.angle_alpha   90.00
_cell.angle_beta   90.00
_cell.angle_gamma   90.00
#
_symmetry.space_group_name_H-M   'P 1'
#
loop_
_entity.id
_entity.type
_entity.pdbx_description
1 polymer ?
#
loop_
_entity_poly.entity_id
_entity_poly.type
_entity_poly.pdbx_seq_one_letter_code
_entity_poly.pdbx_strand_id
1 'polypeptide(L)'
;LVSVDALGVDAKLLAKVREKVAHLTDLNPSSVMISATHTHSGPVTMEDIFLGEVDPAYRNGLINNIAGAVYLANQTLEPVTVFVGEEECRSVGKNRRQKGGPTDAQVLVVRLQGADGPKALLVNYACHPVVLGPDNFLVTADYPYYLLNALEQVYPGAQAMFMNGATGDVNVGHNTADSIQGKGNDRRTFREAARLGRIIAGVALAASENAVALASVNLSYAAQELSVPFEQAPTADFYLREVDTWKRQAVELKQKGASFGEYHQAEVWAQWAGKMAELQQANKIEPVIK
;
A
#
# COMPACT_ATOMS: atom_id res chain seq x y z
N LEU A 1 -0.92 12.93 -8.70
CA LEU A 1 -0.88 11.88 -7.67
C LEU A 1 -2.16 11.06 -7.79
N VAL A 2 -2.08 9.75 -7.67
CA VAL A 2 -3.23 8.84 -7.60
C VAL A 2 -3.05 7.93 -6.39
N SER A 3 -4.07 7.81 -5.55
CA SER A 3 -4.12 6.78 -4.50
C SER A 3 -4.94 5.59 -4.99
N VAL A 4 -4.46 4.38 -4.72
CA VAL A 4 -5.07 3.13 -5.17
C VAL A 4 -5.21 2.18 -3.99
N ASP A 5 -6.40 1.62 -3.82
CA ASP A 5 -6.67 0.59 -2.82
C ASP A 5 -6.14 -0.77 -3.27
N ALA A 6 -4.83 -0.95 -3.08
CA ALA A 6 -4.11 -2.18 -3.37
C ALA A 6 -3.01 -2.40 -2.32
N LEU A 7 -2.42 -3.59 -2.34
CA LEU A 7 -1.23 -3.87 -1.54
C LEU A 7 -0.03 -3.03 -2.00
N GLY A 8 0.18 -2.90 -3.30
CA GLY A 8 1.31 -2.16 -3.83
C GLY A 8 1.21 -1.90 -5.31
N VAL A 9 2.15 -1.11 -5.82
CA VAL A 9 2.28 -0.77 -7.23
C VAL A 9 3.69 -1.14 -7.65
N ASP A 10 3.82 -2.18 -8.49
CA ASP A 10 5.10 -2.55 -9.07
C ASP A 10 5.46 -1.63 -10.26
N ALA A 11 6.72 -1.69 -10.71
CA ALA A 11 7.22 -0.86 -11.80
C ALA A 11 6.51 -1.12 -13.14
N LYS A 12 6.08 -2.37 -13.39
CA LYS A 12 5.41 -2.77 -14.65
C LYS A 12 4.00 -2.17 -14.72
N LEU A 13 3.27 -2.22 -13.60
CA LEU A 13 1.96 -1.61 -13.43
C LEU A 13 2.06 -0.09 -13.60
N LEU A 14 3.02 0.56 -12.93
CA LEU A 14 3.26 1.99 -13.07
C LEU A 14 3.57 2.39 -14.52
N ALA A 15 4.46 1.65 -15.20
CA ALA A 15 4.82 1.91 -16.58
C ALA A 15 3.60 1.81 -17.51
N LYS A 16 2.76 0.79 -17.35
CA LYS A 16 1.54 0.61 -18.14
C LYS A 16 0.48 1.68 -17.89
N VAL A 17 0.32 2.11 -16.64
CA VAL A 17 -0.55 3.26 -16.33
C VAL A 17 -0.01 4.53 -16.97
N ARG A 18 1.29 4.81 -16.85
CA ARG A 18 1.93 6.00 -17.43
C ARG A 18 1.81 6.05 -18.94
N GLU A 19 2.05 4.93 -19.62
CA GLU A 19 1.82 4.76 -21.07
C GLU A 19 0.37 5.14 -21.42
N LYS A 20 -0.61 4.59 -20.69
CA LYS A 20 -2.02 4.84 -20.97
C LYS A 20 -2.46 6.26 -20.66
N VAL A 21 -1.95 6.88 -19.59
CA VAL A 21 -2.20 8.29 -19.27
C VAL A 21 -1.65 9.19 -20.38
N ALA A 22 -0.45 8.91 -20.89
CA ALA A 22 0.16 9.67 -21.99
C ALA A 22 -0.71 9.72 -23.25
N HIS A 23 -1.50 8.67 -23.49
CA HIS A 23 -2.42 8.59 -24.62
C HIS A 23 -3.75 9.30 -24.38
N LEU A 24 -4.16 9.48 -23.13
CA LEU A 24 -5.47 10.03 -22.75
C LEU A 24 -5.41 11.50 -22.36
N THR A 25 -4.25 11.99 -21.93
CA THR A 25 -4.08 13.35 -21.40
C THR A 25 -2.85 14.04 -22.01
N ASP A 26 -2.72 15.33 -21.73
CA ASP A 26 -1.56 16.16 -22.04
C ASP A 26 -0.48 16.13 -20.95
N LEU A 27 -0.64 15.29 -19.93
CA LEU A 27 0.30 15.18 -18.81
C LEU A 27 1.59 14.48 -19.23
N ASN A 28 2.72 15.00 -18.75
CA ASN A 28 3.99 14.26 -18.83
C ASN A 28 3.87 12.96 -18.01
N PRO A 29 4.09 11.76 -18.58
CA PRO A 29 3.92 10.51 -17.85
C PRO A 29 4.79 10.42 -16.58
N SER A 30 5.96 11.05 -16.58
CA SER A 30 6.87 11.07 -15.43
C SER A 30 6.36 11.93 -14.25
N SER A 31 5.36 12.79 -14.45
CA SER A 31 4.72 13.55 -13.36
C SER A 31 3.64 12.75 -12.62
N VAL A 32 3.23 11.60 -13.19
CA VAL A 32 2.22 10.72 -12.59
C VAL A 32 2.88 9.87 -11.50
N MET A 33 2.46 10.11 -10.26
CA MET A 33 2.78 9.31 -9.08
C MET A 33 1.57 8.49 -8.68
N ILE A 34 1.76 7.20 -8.41
CA ILE A 34 0.73 6.28 -7.91
C ILE A 34 1.17 5.78 -6.55
N SER A 35 0.29 5.85 -5.57
CA SER A 35 0.51 5.33 -4.22
C SER A 35 -0.52 4.27 -3.90
N ALA A 36 -0.09 3.17 -3.28
CA ALA A 36 -1.00 2.17 -2.75
C ALA A 36 -1.35 2.50 -1.30
N THR A 37 -2.61 2.32 -0.91
CA THR A 37 -3.01 2.38 0.50
C THR A 37 -2.43 1.23 1.31
N HIS A 38 -1.86 0.21 0.66
CA HIS A 38 -1.23 -0.95 1.29
C HIS A 38 -2.23 -1.84 2.02
N THR A 39 -3.48 -1.90 1.54
CA THR A 39 -4.48 -2.86 2.04
C THR A 39 -4.05 -4.28 1.69
N HIS A 40 -4.18 -5.19 2.65
CA HIS A 40 -3.93 -6.63 2.47
C HIS A 40 -5.21 -7.38 2.04
N SER A 41 -6.34 -6.69 1.90
CA SER A 41 -7.65 -7.28 1.56
C SER A 41 -8.07 -6.94 0.12
N GLY A 42 -7.13 -7.00 -0.83
CA GLY A 42 -7.38 -6.82 -2.26
C GLY A 42 -6.76 -7.94 -3.09
N PRO A 43 -7.14 -8.09 -4.37
CA PRO A 43 -6.50 -9.03 -5.27
C PRO A 43 -5.00 -8.74 -5.44
N VAL A 44 -4.21 -9.76 -5.77
CA VAL A 44 -2.78 -9.62 -6.04
C VAL A 44 -2.59 -8.82 -7.34
N THR A 45 -1.92 -7.67 -7.26
CA THR A 45 -1.67 -6.76 -8.39
C THR A 45 -0.21 -6.69 -8.81
N MET A 46 0.68 -7.20 -7.95
CA MET A 46 2.12 -7.12 -8.11
C MET A 46 2.68 -8.44 -8.64
N GLU A 47 3.44 -8.37 -9.72
CA GLU A 47 4.10 -9.54 -10.31
C GLU A 47 5.44 -9.85 -9.64
N ASP A 48 5.86 -11.12 -9.69
CA ASP A 48 7.20 -11.58 -9.29
C ASP A 48 7.59 -11.35 -7.81
N ILE A 49 6.60 -11.18 -6.92
CA ILE A 49 6.83 -10.98 -5.47
C ILE A 49 6.32 -12.13 -4.58
N PHE A 50 5.95 -13.27 -5.15
CA PHE A 50 5.54 -14.48 -4.41
C PHE A 50 4.34 -14.29 -3.45
N LEU A 51 3.40 -13.42 -3.81
CA LEU A 51 2.17 -13.18 -3.04
C LEU A 51 0.91 -13.86 -3.61
N GLY A 52 1.09 -14.73 -4.61
CA GLY A 52 0.01 -15.40 -5.33
C GLY A 52 -0.01 -15.05 -6.80
N GLU A 53 -1.01 -15.59 -7.51
CA GLU A 53 -1.19 -15.36 -8.93
C GLU A 53 -1.88 -14.03 -9.20
N VAL A 54 -1.36 -13.30 -10.17
CA VAL A 54 -1.98 -12.08 -10.67
C VAL A 54 -2.99 -12.46 -11.74
N ASP A 55 -4.26 -12.09 -11.55
CA ASP A 55 -5.28 -12.20 -12.60
C ASP A 55 -5.03 -11.12 -13.68
N PRO A 56 -4.71 -11.50 -14.94
CA PRO A 56 -4.42 -10.55 -16.00
C PRO A 56 -5.61 -9.65 -16.35
N ALA A 57 -6.85 -10.17 -16.29
CA ALA A 57 -8.05 -9.40 -16.60
C ALA A 57 -8.29 -8.35 -15.51
N TYR A 58 -8.14 -8.71 -14.24
CA TYR A 58 -8.23 -7.76 -13.13
C TYR A 58 -7.16 -6.68 -13.24
N ARG A 59 -5.90 -7.06 -13.46
CA ARG A 59 -4.79 -6.10 -13.56
C ARG A 59 -4.94 -5.15 -14.75
N ASN A 60 -5.40 -5.64 -15.90
CA ASN A 60 -5.72 -4.79 -17.06
C ASN A 60 -6.89 -3.84 -16.77
N GLY A 61 -7.93 -4.32 -16.07
CA GLY A 61 -9.03 -3.48 -15.59
C GLY A 61 -8.54 -2.38 -14.65
N LEU A 62 -7.65 -2.71 -13.71
CA LEU A 62 -7.04 -1.75 -12.79
C LEU A 62 -6.23 -0.68 -13.53
N ILE A 63 -5.40 -1.06 -14.50
CA ILE A 63 -4.65 -0.11 -15.36
C ILE A 63 -5.61 0.86 -16.04
N ASN A 64 -6.70 0.33 -16.61
CA ASN A 64 -7.72 1.14 -17.29
C ASN A 64 -8.42 2.10 -16.34
N ASN A 65 -8.78 1.65 -15.14
CA ASN A 65 -9.47 2.45 -14.13
C ASN A 65 -8.57 3.56 -13.59
N ILE A 66 -7.30 3.27 -13.31
CA ILE A 66 -6.34 4.28 -12.85
C ILE A 66 -6.14 5.35 -13.93
N ALA A 67 -5.88 4.94 -15.18
CA ALA A 67 -5.69 5.90 -16.27
C ALA A 67 -6.97 6.70 -16.56
N GLY A 68 -8.14 6.06 -16.44
CA GLY A 68 -9.44 6.73 -16.58
C GLY A 68 -9.69 7.75 -15.46
N ALA A 69 -9.35 7.43 -14.22
CA ALA A 69 -9.47 8.38 -13.10
C ALA A 69 -8.57 9.61 -13.29
N VAL A 70 -7.34 9.41 -13.79
CA VAL A 70 -6.43 10.52 -14.15
C VAL A 70 -7.00 11.34 -15.29
N TYR A 71 -7.54 10.71 -16.32
CA TYR A 71 -8.19 11.39 -17.44
C TYR A 71 -9.34 12.27 -16.95
N LEU A 72 -10.26 11.72 -16.16
CA LEU A 72 -11.40 12.46 -15.61
C LEU A 72 -10.94 13.66 -14.78
N ALA A 73 -9.98 13.47 -13.86
CA ALA A 73 -9.42 14.57 -13.07
C ALA A 73 -8.78 15.66 -13.95
N ASN A 74 -8.16 15.29 -15.08
CA ASN A 74 -7.60 16.23 -16.04
C ASN A 74 -8.66 17.00 -16.84
N GLN A 75 -9.86 16.42 -17.03
CA GLN A 75 -10.96 17.09 -17.73
C GLN A 75 -11.76 18.03 -16.84
N THR A 76 -11.69 17.87 -15.51
CA THR A 76 -12.50 18.64 -14.54
C THR A 76 -11.64 19.59 -13.71
N LEU A 77 -10.57 20.13 -14.30
CA LEU A 77 -9.71 21.10 -13.62
C LEU A 77 -10.48 22.37 -13.26
N GLU A 78 -10.34 22.80 -12.01
CA GLU A 78 -10.93 24.05 -11.52
C GLU A 78 -9.94 24.79 -10.58
N PRO A 79 -10.06 26.12 -10.44
CA PRO A 79 -9.26 26.88 -9.50
C PRO A 79 -9.52 26.42 -8.05
N VAL A 80 -8.44 26.20 -7.30
CA VAL A 80 -8.52 25.83 -5.88
C VAL A 80 -7.50 26.62 -5.06
N THR A 81 -7.81 26.80 -3.78
CA THR A 81 -6.84 27.20 -2.76
C THR A 81 -6.36 25.97 -2.00
N VAL A 82 -5.05 25.87 -1.79
CA VAL A 82 -4.44 24.76 -1.04
C VAL A 82 -4.36 25.12 0.43
N PHE A 83 -4.89 24.24 1.28
CA PHE A 83 -4.80 24.32 2.72
C PHE A 83 -4.01 23.13 3.25
N VAL A 84 -3.16 23.37 4.25
CA VAL A 84 -2.39 22.30 4.92
C VAL A 84 -2.64 22.38 6.41
N GLY A 85 -2.99 21.25 7.01
CA GLY A 85 -3.18 21.13 8.45
C GLY A 85 -2.64 19.80 8.96
N GLU A 86 -2.26 19.79 10.23
CA GLU A 86 -1.67 18.63 10.89
C GLU A 86 -2.25 18.48 12.30
N GLU A 87 -2.45 17.23 12.71
CA GLU A 87 -2.86 16.86 14.06
C GLU A 87 -2.17 15.54 14.45
N GLU A 88 -2.34 15.07 15.69
CA GLU A 88 -1.73 13.82 16.15
C GLU A 88 -2.77 12.73 16.51
N CYS A 89 -2.65 11.55 15.90
CA CYS A 89 -3.40 10.35 16.25
C CYS A 89 -2.50 9.28 16.90
N ARG A 90 -2.35 9.36 18.24
CA ARG A 90 -1.52 8.42 19.04
C ARG A 90 -2.23 7.13 19.44
N SER A 91 -3.56 7.09 19.32
CA SER A 91 -4.40 6.00 19.83
C SER A 91 -4.40 4.76 18.93
N VAL A 92 -4.11 4.91 17.63
CA VAL A 92 -4.24 3.82 16.64
C VAL A 92 -2.91 3.13 16.37
N GLY A 93 -1.94 3.81 15.75
CA GLY A 93 -0.65 3.22 15.39
C GLY A 93 0.14 2.73 16.61
N LYS A 94 0.69 1.51 16.51
CA LYS A 94 1.57 0.88 17.49
C LYS A 94 2.76 0.25 16.79
N ASN A 95 3.95 0.44 17.36
CA ASN A 95 5.15 -0.23 16.86
C ASN A 95 5.07 -1.74 17.15
N ARG A 96 5.11 -2.54 16.08
CA ARG A 96 4.99 -4.02 16.11
C ARG A 96 6.33 -4.74 16.24
N ARG A 97 7.44 -4.00 16.14
CA ARG A 97 8.81 -4.52 16.28
C ARG A 97 9.35 -4.34 17.69
N GLN A 98 8.99 -3.24 18.34
CA GLN A 98 9.38 -2.89 19.70
C GLN A 98 8.19 -2.28 20.43
N LYS A 99 7.72 -2.95 21.50
CA LYS A 99 6.63 -2.41 22.34
C LYS A 99 7.06 -1.05 22.93
N GLY A 100 6.27 -0.01 22.67
CA GLY A 100 6.60 1.37 23.08
C GLY A 100 7.71 2.02 22.24
N GLY A 101 8.12 1.40 21.13
CA GLY A 101 9.01 1.99 20.15
C GLY A 101 8.38 3.16 19.40
N PRO A 102 9.16 3.84 18.55
CA PRO A 102 8.71 5.04 17.85
C PRO A 102 7.54 4.74 16.92
N THR A 103 6.63 5.69 16.83
CA THR A 103 5.54 5.74 15.85
C THR A 103 5.41 7.17 15.38
N ASP A 104 5.14 7.39 14.10
CA ASP A 104 4.72 8.69 13.62
C ASP A 104 3.20 8.84 13.83
N ALA A 105 2.83 9.75 14.72
CA ALA A 105 1.43 10.00 15.06
C ALA A 105 0.81 11.09 14.19
N GLN A 106 1.58 11.77 13.35
CA GLN A 106 1.08 12.88 12.54
C GLN A 106 0.02 12.39 11.56
N VAL A 107 -1.12 13.09 11.57
CA VAL A 107 -2.12 13.04 10.52
C VAL A 107 -2.00 14.35 9.76
N LEU A 108 -1.43 14.29 8.56
CA LEU A 108 -1.30 15.44 7.68
C LEU A 108 -2.47 15.45 6.69
N VAL A 109 -3.12 16.61 6.54
CA VAL A 109 -4.19 16.81 5.57
C VAL A 109 -3.83 17.95 4.63
N VAL A 110 -3.81 17.66 3.33
CA VAL A 110 -3.80 18.68 2.27
C VAL A 110 -5.21 18.76 1.70
N ARG A 111 -5.86 19.90 1.88
CA ARG A 111 -7.21 20.17 1.37
C ARG A 111 -7.14 21.10 0.17
N LEU A 112 -7.76 20.69 -0.93
CA LEU A 112 -7.97 21.51 -2.12
C LEU A 112 -9.38 22.10 -2.04
N GLN A 113 -9.46 23.41 -1.81
CA GLN A 113 -10.71 24.14 -1.61
C GLN A 113 -11.09 24.88 -2.89
N GLY A 114 -12.22 24.54 -3.49
CA GLY A 114 -12.83 25.29 -4.59
C GLY A 114 -13.76 26.40 -4.09
N ALA A 115 -14.46 27.05 -5.02
CA ALA A 115 -15.37 28.17 -4.70
C ALA A 115 -16.51 27.77 -3.76
N ASP A 116 -17.09 26.58 -3.95
CA ASP A 116 -18.28 26.12 -3.22
C ASP A 116 -17.97 25.17 -2.05
N GLY A 117 -16.70 24.85 -1.80
CA GLY A 117 -16.35 23.84 -0.80
C GLY A 117 -15.06 23.07 -1.10
N PRO A 118 -14.65 22.17 -0.19
CA PRO A 118 -13.58 21.23 -0.44
C PRO A 118 -13.87 20.38 -1.68
N LYS A 119 -12.88 20.24 -2.58
CA LYS A 119 -12.96 19.42 -3.79
C LYS A 119 -12.15 18.13 -3.67
N ALA A 120 -11.05 18.19 -2.93
CA ALA A 120 -10.29 17.01 -2.58
C ALA A 120 -9.59 17.15 -1.23
N LEU A 121 -9.38 16.01 -0.58
CA LEU A 121 -8.55 15.90 0.61
C LEU A 121 -7.52 14.79 0.40
N LEU A 122 -6.27 15.07 0.71
CA LEU A 122 -5.22 14.07 0.80
C LEU A 122 -4.83 13.90 2.27
N VAL A 123 -5.10 12.72 2.81
CA VAL A 123 -4.78 12.37 4.20
C VAL A 123 -3.57 11.46 4.21
N ASN A 124 -2.53 11.83 4.97
CA ASN A 124 -1.38 10.99 5.24
C ASN A 124 -1.39 10.51 6.70
N TYR A 125 -1.16 9.22 6.93
CA TYR A 125 -0.97 8.66 8.27
C TYR A 125 -0.07 7.43 8.23
N ALA A 126 0.79 7.28 9.22
CA ALA A 126 1.76 6.20 9.31
C ALA A 126 1.21 4.98 10.09
N CYS A 127 0.26 4.23 9.51
CA CYS A 127 -0.18 2.96 10.07
C CYS A 127 -0.56 1.93 9.00
N HIS A 128 -0.05 0.71 9.11
CA HIS A 128 -0.31 -0.37 8.15
C HIS A 128 -1.80 -0.80 8.16
N PRO A 129 -2.51 -0.83 7.01
CA PRO A 129 -3.91 -1.25 6.92
C PRO A 129 -4.09 -2.77 6.91
N VAL A 130 -4.00 -3.31 8.12
CA VAL A 130 -4.09 -4.74 8.44
C VAL A 130 -4.99 -4.96 9.66
N VAL A 131 -6.08 -4.21 9.77
CA VAL A 131 -7.07 -4.50 10.82
C VAL A 131 -7.65 -5.87 10.58
N LEU A 132 -8.09 -6.16 9.35
CA LEU A 132 -8.62 -7.48 9.00
C LEU A 132 -7.52 -8.55 8.99
N GLY A 133 -7.97 -9.77 9.31
CA GLY A 133 -7.13 -10.96 9.40
C GLY A 133 -6.91 -11.70 8.08
N PRO A 134 -5.97 -12.66 8.06
CA PRO A 134 -5.79 -13.57 6.93
C PRO A 134 -7.02 -14.46 6.67
N ASP A 135 -7.96 -14.51 7.61
CA ASP A 135 -9.25 -15.19 7.50
C ASP A 135 -10.32 -14.35 6.77
N ASN A 136 -10.02 -13.11 6.41
CA ASN A 136 -10.90 -12.28 5.58
C ASN A 136 -10.71 -12.58 4.08
N PHE A 137 -11.79 -13.01 3.43
CA PHE A 137 -11.84 -13.24 1.97
C PHE A 137 -12.65 -12.17 1.22
N LEU A 138 -13.07 -11.09 1.89
CA LEU A 138 -13.82 -10.00 1.27
C LEU A 138 -12.88 -8.85 0.88
N VAL A 139 -13.17 -8.23 -0.28
CA VAL A 139 -12.39 -7.11 -0.79
C VAL A 139 -12.71 -5.83 0.01
N THR A 140 -11.66 -5.13 0.46
CA THR A 140 -11.79 -3.84 1.16
C THR A 140 -10.48 -3.06 1.19
N ALA A 141 -10.58 -1.74 1.32
CA ALA A 141 -9.42 -0.90 1.63
C ALA A 141 -9.04 -0.87 3.12
N ASP A 142 -9.66 -1.72 3.97
CA ASP A 142 -9.44 -1.78 5.43
C ASP A 142 -9.85 -0.47 6.13
N TYR A 143 -9.18 -0.04 7.21
CA TYR A 143 -9.51 1.20 7.91
C TYR A 143 -9.46 2.47 7.02
N PRO A 144 -8.59 2.60 5.98
CA PRO A 144 -8.63 3.70 5.03
C PRO A 144 -10.01 3.94 4.41
N TYR A 145 -10.75 2.88 4.03
CA TYR A 145 -12.11 3.03 3.48
C TYR A 145 -13.02 3.80 4.43
N TYR A 146 -13.05 3.40 5.70
CA TYR A 146 -13.91 4.01 6.71
C TYR A 146 -13.48 5.42 7.08
N LEU A 147 -12.18 5.71 7.00
CA LEU A 147 -11.63 7.05 7.17
C LEU A 147 -12.15 7.97 6.06
N LEU A 148 -11.92 7.58 4.80
CA LEU A 148 -12.26 8.40 3.64
C LEU A 148 -13.76 8.59 3.51
N ASN A 149 -14.55 7.52 3.66
CA ASN A 149 -16.01 7.59 3.64
C ASN A 149 -16.56 8.54 4.72
N ALA A 150 -15.96 8.58 5.92
CA ALA A 150 -16.39 9.51 6.96
C ALA A 150 -16.10 10.97 6.59
N LEU A 151 -14.96 11.25 5.96
CA LEU A 151 -14.64 12.60 5.48
C LEU A 151 -15.54 13.03 4.32
N GLU A 152 -15.83 12.13 3.38
CA GLU A 152 -16.70 12.40 2.22
C GLU A 152 -18.17 12.64 2.64
N GLN A 153 -18.61 12.08 3.77
CA GLN A 153 -19.91 12.39 4.38
C GLN A 153 -19.94 13.80 4.99
N VAL A 154 -18.83 14.29 5.54
CA VAL A 154 -18.72 15.64 6.11
C VAL A 154 -18.51 16.69 5.02
N TYR A 155 -17.82 16.33 3.94
CA TYR A 155 -17.57 17.18 2.78
C TYR A 155 -18.20 16.58 1.51
N PRO A 156 -19.54 16.65 1.34
CA PRO A 156 -20.21 16.09 0.18
C PRO A 156 -19.64 16.65 -1.14
N GLY A 157 -19.29 15.74 -2.05
CA GLY A 157 -18.72 16.10 -3.36
C GLY A 157 -17.20 16.25 -3.38
N ALA A 158 -16.51 16.19 -2.24
CA ALA A 158 -15.06 16.13 -2.19
C ALA A 158 -14.57 14.69 -2.45
N GLN A 159 -13.47 14.55 -3.19
CA GLN A 159 -12.73 13.27 -3.28
C GLN A 159 -11.72 13.17 -2.14
N ALA A 160 -11.90 12.24 -1.21
CA ALA A 160 -10.89 11.96 -0.19
C ALA A 160 -9.91 10.89 -0.69
N MET A 161 -8.63 11.05 -0.41
CA MET A 161 -7.57 10.10 -0.74
C MET A 161 -6.69 9.84 0.47
N PHE A 162 -6.26 8.58 0.64
CA PHE A 162 -5.34 8.18 1.69
C PHE A 162 -3.94 7.93 1.11
N MET A 163 -2.89 8.30 1.85
CA MET A 163 -1.52 7.90 1.57
C MET A 163 -0.85 7.40 2.84
N ASN A 164 -0.02 6.38 2.67
CA ASN A 164 0.81 5.89 3.76
C ASN A 164 1.92 6.88 4.12
N GLY A 165 2.15 7.04 5.42
CA GLY A 165 3.44 7.49 5.96
C GLY A 165 4.44 6.32 6.04
N ALA A 166 5.40 6.39 6.97
CA ALA A 166 6.35 5.31 7.22
C ALA A 166 5.70 4.17 8.05
N THR A 167 5.10 3.16 7.40
CA THR A 167 4.28 2.12 8.06
C THR A 167 4.97 0.77 8.28
N GLY A 168 6.27 0.64 7.96
CA GLY A 168 6.97 -0.64 7.92
C GLY A 168 6.93 -1.43 9.24
N ASP A 169 7.01 -0.73 10.36
CA ASP A 169 6.99 -1.30 11.71
C ASP A 169 5.80 -0.83 12.56
N VAL A 170 4.80 -0.16 11.97
CA VAL A 170 3.63 0.38 12.68
C VAL A 170 2.34 -0.25 12.17
N ASN A 171 1.58 -0.93 13.03
CA ASN A 171 0.24 -1.45 12.72
C ASN A 171 -0.75 -1.09 13.85
N VAL A 172 -1.95 -1.67 13.82
CA VAL A 172 -3.01 -1.44 14.82
C VAL A 172 -2.82 -2.20 16.14
N GLY A 173 -1.61 -2.71 16.41
CA GLY A 173 -1.23 -3.30 17.70
C GLY A 173 -1.31 -4.82 17.82
N HIS A 174 -1.58 -5.55 16.73
CA HIS A 174 -1.48 -7.02 16.71
C HIS A 174 -0.04 -7.49 16.43
N ASN A 175 0.31 -8.71 16.84
CA ASN A 175 1.62 -9.29 16.52
C ASN A 175 1.61 -9.83 15.08
N THR A 176 2.67 -9.59 14.31
CA THR A 176 2.81 -10.12 12.95
C THR A 176 2.69 -11.65 12.91
N ALA A 177 3.15 -12.36 13.96
CA ALA A 177 3.02 -13.81 14.07
C ALA A 177 1.56 -14.30 14.03
N ASP A 178 0.62 -13.48 14.53
CA ASP A 178 -0.81 -13.83 14.55
C ASP A 178 -1.37 -13.98 13.13
N SER A 179 -0.85 -13.21 12.17
CA SER A 179 -1.22 -13.33 10.75
C SER A 179 -0.68 -14.59 10.10
N ILE A 180 0.49 -15.09 10.52
CA ILE A 180 1.07 -16.33 9.99
C ILE A 180 0.29 -17.54 10.51
N GLN A 181 -0.16 -17.49 11.76
CA GLN A 181 -0.95 -18.57 12.36
C GLN A 181 -2.36 -18.71 11.76
N GLY A 182 -2.78 -17.78 10.90
CA GLY A 182 -4.04 -17.87 10.15
C GLY A 182 -5.30 -17.70 11.01
N LYS A 183 -5.18 -17.23 12.25
CA LYS A 183 -6.33 -17.09 13.16
C LYS A 183 -6.84 -15.66 13.18
N GLY A 184 -8.13 -15.51 12.84
CA GLY A 184 -8.90 -14.32 13.19
C GLY A 184 -8.94 -14.11 14.71
N ASN A 185 -9.27 -12.90 15.13
CA ASN A 185 -9.58 -12.60 16.52
C ASN A 185 -10.64 -11.50 16.62
N ASP A 186 -11.23 -11.32 17.80
CA ASP A 186 -12.35 -10.38 18.03
C ASP A 186 -12.00 -8.90 17.75
N ARG A 187 -10.71 -8.59 17.58
CA ARG A 187 -10.18 -7.26 17.23
C ARG A 187 -9.82 -7.13 15.76
N ARG A 188 -9.85 -8.19 14.96
CA ARG A 188 -9.53 -8.16 13.52
C ARG A 188 -10.80 -8.25 12.66
N THR A 189 -11.68 -7.26 12.83
CA THR A 189 -13.04 -7.27 12.27
C THR A 189 -13.37 -5.99 11.52
N PHE A 190 -14.37 -6.03 10.63
CA PHE A 190 -14.89 -4.84 9.95
C PHE A 190 -15.36 -3.77 10.92
N ARG A 191 -15.95 -4.17 12.05
CA ARG A 191 -16.35 -3.25 13.12
C ARG A 191 -15.15 -2.50 13.70
N GLU A 192 -14.02 -3.19 13.88
CA GLU A 192 -12.80 -2.55 14.36
C GLU A 192 -12.16 -1.66 13.30
N ALA A 193 -12.13 -2.10 12.04
CA ALA A 193 -11.65 -1.27 10.92
C ALA A 193 -12.47 0.03 10.82
N ALA A 194 -13.79 -0.07 10.98
CA ALA A 194 -14.69 1.09 11.04
C ALA A 194 -14.46 1.97 12.27
N ARG A 195 -14.16 1.39 13.43
CA ARG A 195 -13.88 2.16 14.65
C ARG A 195 -12.58 2.95 14.49
N LEU A 196 -11.50 2.29 14.06
CA LEU A 196 -10.18 2.90 13.90
C LEU A 196 -10.17 3.93 12.76
N GLY A 197 -10.78 3.61 11.62
CA GLY A 197 -10.93 4.55 10.51
C GLY A 197 -11.68 5.82 10.91
N ARG A 198 -12.77 5.71 11.69
CA ARG A 198 -13.51 6.88 12.21
C ARG A 198 -12.71 7.69 13.25
N ILE A 199 -11.89 7.04 14.07
CA ILE A 199 -10.99 7.75 15.00
C ILE A 199 -10.01 8.61 14.21
N ILE A 200 -9.37 8.05 13.19
CA ILE A 200 -8.43 8.80 12.34
C ILE A 200 -9.17 9.87 11.55
N ALA A 201 -10.38 9.59 11.04
CA ALA A 201 -11.20 10.60 10.36
C ALA A 201 -11.53 11.80 11.25
N GLY A 202 -11.81 11.59 12.53
CA GLY A 202 -12.02 12.71 13.47
C GLY A 202 -10.78 13.59 13.63
N VAL A 203 -9.59 12.99 13.68
CA VAL A 203 -8.31 13.72 13.74
C VAL A 203 -8.04 14.42 12.41
N ALA A 204 -8.26 13.76 11.27
CA ALA A 204 -8.11 14.34 9.95
C ALA A 204 -9.10 15.50 9.71
N LEU A 205 -10.31 15.40 10.24
CA LEU A 205 -11.30 16.47 10.19
C LEU A 205 -10.81 17.69 10.99
N ALA A 206 -10.30 17.49 12.20
CA ALA A 206 -9.70 18.57 12.98
C ALA A 206 -8.52 19.22 12.22
N ALA A 207 -7.61 18.41 11.65
CA ALA A 207 -6.51 18.91 10.83
C ALA A 207 -7.01 19.72 9.62
N SER A 208 -8.07 19.26 8.94
CA SER A 208 -8.67 19.95 7.79
C SER A 208 -9.29 21.30 8.16
N GLU A 209 -10.04 21.35 9.27
CA GLU A 209 -10.71 22.57 9.74
C GLU A 209 -9.72 23.60 10.31
N ASN A 210 -8.62 23.13 10.93
CA ASN A 210 -7.54 23.97 11.43
C ASN A 210 -6.48 24.31 10.36
N ALA A 211 -6.64 23.79 9.14
CA ALA A 211 -5.66 23.95 8.07
C ALA A 211 -5.47 25.42 7.68
N VAL A 212 -4.23 25.79 7.37
CA VAL A 212 -3.86 27.15 6.95
C VAL A 212 -3.73 27.21 5.44
N ALA A 213 -4.28 28.27 4.84
CA ALA A 213 -4.15 28.54 3.41
C ALA A 213 -2.68 28.83 3.05
N LEU A 214 -2.18 28.18 1.99
CA LEU A 214 -0.88 28.51 1.42
C LEU A 214 -1.00 29.78 0.58
N ALA A 215 -0.17 30.78 0.88
CA ALA A 215 -0.15 32.05 0.15
C ALA A 215 0.26 31.90 -1.32
N SER A 216 1.14 30.94 -1.60
CA SER A 216 1.52 30.55 -2.96
C SER A 216 1.91 29.06 -2.98
N VAL A 217 1.69 28.42 -4.12
CA VAL A 217 2.06 27.02 -4.33
C VAL A 217 2.90 26.93 -5.60
N ASN A 218 4.18 26.61 -5.43
CA ASN A 218 5.06 26.29 -6.54
C ASN A 218 5.13 24.77 -6.66
N LEU A 219 4.43 24.21 -7.64
CA LEU A 219 4.48 22.77 -7.92
C LEU A 219 5.64 22.47 -8.85
N SER A 220 6.54 21.61 -8.41
CA SER A 220 7.59 21.01 -9.22
C SER A 220 7.64 19.50 -8.94
N TYR A 221 8.18 18.74 -9.88
CA TYR A 221 8.43 17.32 -9.70
C TYR A 221 9.79 16.96 -10.29
N ALA A 222 10.41 15.93 -9.73
CA ALA A 222 11.60 15.31 -10.27
C ALA A 222 11.42 13.80 -10.20
N ALA A 223 11.96 13.11 -11.19
CA ALA A 223 11.99 11.66 -11.23
C ALA A 223 13.38 11.24 -11.68
N GLN A 224 13.98 10.31 -10.96
CA GLN A 224 15.28 9.75 -11.27
C GLN A 224 15.24 8.25 -10.99
N GLU A 225 15.72 7.46 -11.95
CA GLU A 225 16.02 6.05 -11.73
C GLU A 225 17.40 5.96 -11.10
N LEU A 226 17.50 5.26 -9.98
CA LEU A 226 18.75 5.05 -9.27
C LEU A 226 19.11 3.56 -9.33
N SER A 227 20.31 3.25 -9.82
CA SER A 227 20.93 1.96 -9.55
C SER A 227 21.57 2.04 -8.16
N VAL A 228 21.17 1.13 -7.28
CA VAL A 228 21.79 0.97 -5.96
C VAL A 228 22.60 -0.32 -6.02
N PRO A 229 23.85 -0.35 -5.53
CA PRO A 229 24.60 -1.59 -5.48
C PRO A 229 23.89 -2.58 -4.56
N PHE A 230 23.43 -3.68 -5.14
CA PHE A 230 22.89 -4.81 -4.38
C PHE A 230 24.03 -5.76 -4.00
N GLU A 231 23.83 -6.51 -2.92
CA GLU A 231 24.71 -7.63 -2.60
C GLU A 231 24.74 -8.63 -3.77
N GLN A 232 25.90 -9.25 -3.99
CA GLN A 232 26.02 -10.26 -5.03
C GLN A 232 25.07 -11.41 -4.72
N ALA A 233 24.19 -11.72 -5.68
CA ALA A 233 23.28 -12.84 -5.54
C ALA A 233 24.06 -14.15 -5.29
N PRO A 234 23.62 -14.99 -4.34
CA PRO A 234 24.17 -16.32 -4.13
C PRO A 234 24.19 -17.19 -5.41
N THR A 235 24.99 -18.25 -5.37
CA THR A 235 25.10 -19.19 -6.49
C THR A 235 23.82 -20.01 -6.67
N ALA A 236 23.62 -20.58 -7.86
CA ALA A 236 22.50 -21.48 -8.11
C ALA A 236 22.49 -22.65 -7.11
N ASP A 237 23.66 -23.22 -6.81
CA ASP A 237 23.80 -24.31 -5.83
C ASP A 237 23.39 -23.90 -4.41
N PHE A 238 23.61 -22.64 -4.02
CA PHE A 238 23.10 -22.13 -2.75
C PHE A 238 21.57 -22.18 -2.74
N TYR A 239 20.93 -21.64 -3.77
CA TYR A 239 19.48 -21.63 -3.86
C TYR A 239 18.88 -23.04 -3.96
N LEU A 240 19.53 -23.97 -4.66
CA LEU A 240 19.10 -25.37 -4.70
C LEU A 240 19.16 -26.04 -3.31
N ARG A 241 20.18 -25.74 -2.51
CA ARG A 241 20.22 -26.20 -1.10
C ARG A 241 19.11 -25.58 -0.28
N GLU A 242 18.80 -24.29 -0.49
CA GLU A 242 17.68 -23.63 0.19
C GLU A 242 16.34 -24.27 -0.18
N VAL A 243 16.12 -24.68 -1.44
CA VAL A 243 14.92 -25.45 -1.82
C VAL A 243 14.75 -26.68 -0.92
N ASP A 244 15.81 -27.46 -0.74
CA ASP A 244 15.76 -28.68 0.08
C ASP A 244 15.59 -28.37 1.56
N THR A 245 16.19 -27.29 2.07
CA THR A 245 16.00 -26.80 3.44
C THR A 245 14.54 -26.43 3.70
N TRP A 246 13.97 -25.56 2.87
CA TRP A 246 12.61 -25.06 3.04
C TRP A 246 11.56 -26.16 2.81
N LYS A 247 11.77 -27.08 1.86
CA LYS A 247 10.90 -28.27 1.69
C LYS A 247 10.90 -29.16 2.91
N ARG A 248 12.07 -29.46 3.49
CA ARG A 248 12.15 -30.26 4.73
C ARG A 248 11.45 -29.55 5.88
N GLN A 249 11.68 -28.25 6.04
CA GLN A 249 11.00 -27.46 7.07
C GLN A 249 9.48 -27.47 6.93
N ALA A 250 8.96 -27.33 5.70
CA ALA A 250 7.51 -27.42 5.45
C ALA A 250 6.94 -28.78 5.86
N VAL A 251 7.63 -29.88 5.54
CA VAL A 251 7.22 -31.25 5.93
C VAL A 251 7.26 -31.40 7.45
N GLU A 252 8.32 -30.95 8.11
CA GLU A 252 8.43 -31.02 9.57
C GLU A 252 7.34 -30.21 10.28
N LEU A 253 7.03 -29.01 9.79
CA LEU A 253 5.96 -28.17 10.32
C LEU A 253 4.60 -28.87 10.19
N LYS A 254 4.31 -29.48 9.04
CA LYS A 254 3.09 -30.29 8.84
C LYS A 254 3.03 -31.46 9.81
N GLN A 255 4.13 -32.20 10.00
CA GLN A 255 4.19 -33.34 10.93
C GLN A 255 3.98 -32.92 12.39
N LYS A 256 4.42 -31.71 12.75
CA LYS A 256 4.21 -31.11 14.09
C LYS A 256 2.82 -30.48 14.27
N GLY A 257 1.95 -30.53 13.24
CA GLY A 257 0.61 -29.96 13.30
C GLY A 257 0.59 -28.43 13.27
N ALA A 258 1.59 -27.80 12.65
CA ALA A 258 1.60 -26.35 12.45
C ALA A 258 0.40 -25.88 11.60
N SER A 259 0.02 -24.62 11.77
CA SER A 259 -1.05 -24.00 10.99
C SER A 259 -0.72 -23.89 9.50
N PHE A 260 -1.75 -23.69 8.68
CA PHE A 260 -1.59 -23.49 7.22
C PHE A 260 -0.52 -22.46 6.90
N GLY A 261 -0.63 -21.24 7.45
CA GLY A 261 0.29 -20.16 7.09
C GLY A 261 1.74 -20.41 7.53
N GLU A 262 1.96 -21.15 8.63
CA GLU A 262 3.30 -21.50 9.09
C GLU A 262 4.03 -22.44 8.12
N TYR A 263 3.41 -23.58 7.74
CA TYR A 263 4.08 -24.48 6.80
C TYR A 263 4.04 -23.93 5.37
N HIS A 264 2.99 -23.19 5.00
CA HIS A 264 2.84 -22.65 3.65
C HIS A 264 3.87 -21.56 3.37
N GLN A 265 4.22 -20.75 4.37
CA GLN A 265 5.35 -19.82 4.25
C GLN A 265 6.64 -20.55 3.85
N ALA A 266 6.95 -21.69 4.49
CA ALA A 266 8.12 -22.49 4.10
C ALA A 266 8.00 -23.05 2.67
N GLU A 267 6.81 -23.45 2.23
CA GLU A 267 6.59 -23.87 0.83
C GLU A 267 6.85 -22.72 -0.16
N VAL A 268 6.37 -21.51 0.15
CA VAL A 268 6.60 -20.31 -0.67
C VAL A 268 8.10 -19.98 -0.72
N TRP A 269 8.82 -20.07 0.39
CA TRP A 269 10.28 -19.90 0.41
C TRP A 269 11.01 -20.95 -0.43
N ALA A 270 10.54 -22.20 -0.45
CA ALA A 270 11.08 -23.22 -1.34
C ALA A 270 10.84 -22.88 -2.82
N GLN A 271 9.66 -22.36 -3.16
CA GLN A 271 9.34 -21.91 -4.53
C GLN A 271 10.21 -20.72 -4.95
N TRP A 272 10.36 -19.74 -4.05
CA TRP A 272 11.27 -18.60 -4.25
C TRP A 272 12.70 -19.07 -4.52
N ALA A 273 13.24 -19.94 -3.66
CA ALA A 273 14.59 -20.45 -3.83
C ALA A 273 14.76 -21.19 -5.16
N GLY A 274 13.77 -22.01 -5.56
CA GLY A 274 13.78 -22.71 -6.84
C GLY A 274 13.82 -21.73 -8.02
N LYS A 275 12.98 -20.69 -7.98
CA LYS A 275 12.95 -19.65 -9.00
C LYS A 275 14.27 -18.89 -9.09
N MET A 276 14.88 -18.56 -7.95
CA MET A 276 16.17 -17.89 -7.91
C MET A 276 17.29 -18.77 -8.47
N ALA A 277 17.28 -20.09 -8.21
CA ALA A 277 18.22 -21.02 -8.82
C ALA A 277 18.12 -21.03 -10.35
N GLU A 278 16.90 -21.11 -10.91
CA GLU A 278 16.66 -21.05 -12.35
C GLU A 278 17.16 -19.74 -12.97
N LEU A 279 16.83 -18.60 -12.35
CA LEU A 279 17.27 -17.29 -12.83
C LEU A 279 18.79 -17.17 -12.78
N GLN A 280 19.45 -17.69 -11.73
CA GLN A 280 20.90 -17.66 -11.62
C GLN A 280 21.57 -18.54 -12.68
N GLN A 281 21.05 -19.76 -12.92
CA GLN A 281 21.56 -20.65 -13.98
C GLN A 281 21.40 -20.04 -15.38
N ALA A 282 20.34 -19.28 -15.59
CA ALA A 282 20.08 -18.58 -16.84
C ALA A 282 20.83 -17.24 -16.97
N ASN A 283 21.62 -16.82 -15.96
CA ASN A 283 22.22 -15.48 -15.87
C ASN A 283 21.18 -14.35 -16.03
N LYS A 284 19.99 -14.54 -15.46
CA LYS A 284 18.85 -13.60 -15.48
C LYS A 284 18.60 -12.92 -14.14
N ILE A 285 19.38 -13.24 -13.11
CA ILE A 285 19.47 -12.37 -11.94
C ILE A 285 20.41 -11.24 -12.34
N GLU A 286 19.83 -10.11 -12.67
CA GLU A 286 20.61 -8.89 -12.86
C GLU A 286 21.05 -8.35 -11.50
N PRO A 287 22.35 -8.20 -11.24
CA PRO A 287 22.82 -7.04 -10.51
C PRO A 287 23.26 -6.06 -11.58
N VAL A 288 22.36 -5.22 -12.10
CA VAL A 288 22.88 -4.04 -12.81
C VAL A 288 23.32 -3.06 -11.73
N ILE A 289 24.47 -3.36 -11.11
CA ILE A 289 25.35 -2.32 -10.61
C ILE A 289 25.82 -1.59 -11.87
N LYS A 290 25.19 -0.46 -12.17
CA LYS A 290 25.69 0.51 -13.16
C LYS A 290 26.05 1.78 -12.42
#